data_AF-A0A7X3CTA6-F1
#
_entry.id   AF-A0A7X3CTA6-F1
#
_cell.length_a   1.000
_cell.length_b   1.000
_cell.length_c   1.000
_cell.angle_alpha   90.00
_cell.angle_beta   90.00
_cell.angle_gamma   90.00
#
_symmetry.space_group_name_H-M   'P 1'
#
loop_
_entity.id
_entity.type
_entity.pdbx_description
1 polymer ?
#
loop_
_entity_poly.entity_id
_entity_poly.type
_entity_poly.pdbx_seq_one_letter_code
_entity_poly.pdbx_strand_id
1 'polypeptide(L)'
;MTMGTRLLSEHLIKNRFPHIRYVRIHSQGKNTATIYAWNNDLDLPDKEIGSLKQFASGHLLPNVCFKVKSYNMVQNDKVPQVHELPAPIVQAAMNRSLDQHGITAVMNRMFPYGSLTFDRYDSISGTIHFAFHANPPVNDIEKERIRQYLYEVIPLGSACEVAYC
;
A
#
# COMPACT_ATOMS: atom_id res chain seq x y z
N MET A 1 -16.45 4.98 -4.71
CA MET A 1 -15.20 5.66 -4.31
C MET A 1 -14.05 4.93 -5.01
N THR A 2 -13.26 5.62 -5.81
CA THR A 2 -12.06 5.06 -6.45
C THR A 2 -11.01 4.82 -5.37
N MET A 3 -10.68 3.55 -5.10
CA MET A 3 -9.59 3.20 -4.19
C MET A 3 -8.26 3.45 -4.89
N GLY A 4 -7.29 3.98 -4.16
CA GLY A 4 -5.91 4.13 -4.63
C GLY A 4 -5.00 3.28 -3.76
N THR A 5 -4.25 2.38 -4.37
CA THR A 5 -3.25 1.58 -3.66
C THR A 5 -1.91 2.33 -3.62
N ARG A 6 -0.96 1.78 -2.84
CA ARG A 6 0.43 2.22 -2.84
C ARG A 6 1.03 2.19 -4.25
N LEU A 7 0.97 1.05 -4.93
CA LEU A 7 1.59 0.85 -6.25
C LEU A 7 1.03 1.80 -7.31
N LEU A 8 -0.29 1.96 -7.35
CA LEU A 8 -0.91 2.90 -8.28
C LEU A 8 -0.46 4.34 -8.00
N SER A 9 -0.43 4.74 -6.74
CA SER A 9 -0.04 6.10 -6.35
C SER A 9 1.42 6.39 -6.69
N GLU A 10 2.32 5.43 -6.45
CA GLU A 10 3.73 5.54 -6.85
C GLU A 10 3.91 5.64 -8.36
N HIS A 11 3.17 4.84 -9.12
CA HIS A 11 3.18 4.92 -10.57
C HIS A 11 2.74 6.29 -11.07
N LEU A 12 1.67 6.86 -10.49
CA LEU A 12 1.19 8.20 -10.83
C LEU A 12 2.23 9.28 -10.51
N ILE A 13 2.93 9.20 -9.38
CA ILE A 13 4.02 10.12 -9.04
C ILE A 13 5.14 10.01 -10.07
N LYS A 14 5.61 8.80 -10.38
CA LYS A 14 6.71 8.60 -11.36
C LYS A 14 6.36 9.10 -12.74
N ASN A 15 5.10 8.93 -13.17
CA ASN A 15 4.64 9.46 -14.46
C ASN A 15 4.61 10.99 -14.48
N ARG A 16 4.26 11.62 -13.36
CA ARG A 16 4.17 13.09 -13.26
C ARG A 16 5.55 13.75 -13.08
N PHE A 17 6.43 13.12 -12.31
CA PHE A 17 7.75 13.63 -11.94
C PHE A 17 8.84 12.63 -12.38
N PRO A 18 9.14 12.55 -13.69
CA PRO A 18 10.04 11.53 -14.24
C PRO A 18 11.49 11.64 -13.72
N HIS A 19 11.89 12.80 -13.20
CA HIS A 19 13.18 13.00 -12.55
C HIS A 19 13.27 12.42 -11.13
N ILE A 20 12.13 12.10 -10.51
CA ILE A 20 12.08 11.39 -9.22
C ILE A 20 12.21 9.90 -9.50
N ARG A 21 13.39 9.35 -9.21
CA ARG A 21 13.73 7.97 -9.51
C ARG A 21 13.26 7.00 -8.43
N TYR A 22 13.46 7.38 -7.17
CA TYR A 22 13.09 6.56 -6.02
C TYR A 22 11.80 7.11 -5.45
N VAL A 23 10.78 6.26 -5.38
CA VAL A 23 9.49 6.60 -4.77
C VAL A 23 9.03 5.37 -3.99
N ARG A 24 8.66 5.57 -2.73
CA ARG A 24 7.95 4.60 -1.90
C ARG A 24 6.87 5.35 -1.13
N ILE A 25 5.70 4.75 -0.97
CA ILE A 25 4.65 5.28 -0.11
C ILE A 25 4.35 4.27 0.98
N HIS A 26 4.11 4.75 2.19
CA HIS A 26 3.74 3.92 3.33
C HIS A 26 2.57 4.53 4.10
N SER A 27 1.63 3.68 4.50
CA SER A 27 0.50 4.02 5.34
C SER A 27 0.48 3.13 6.58
N GLN A 28 0.09 3.74 7.70
CA GLN A 28 -0.07 3.08 9.00
C GLN A 28 -1.48 3.29 9.56
N GLY A 29 -2.45 3.58 8.69
CA GLY A 29 -3.82 3.92 9.08
C GLY A 29 -4.04 5.41 9.31
N LYS A 30 -5.17 5.71 9.97
CA LYS A 30 -5.65 7.05 10.31
C LYS A 30 -5.73 8.02 9.12
N ASN A 31 -5.97 7.49 7.92
CA ASN A 31 -6.00 8.27 6.69
C ASN A 31 -4.71 9.07 6.46
N THR A 32 -3.56 8.50 6.84
CA THR A 32 -2.25 9.13 6.62
C THR A 32 -1.36 8.27 5.74
N ALA A 33 -0.56 8.94 4.91
CA ALA A 33 0.46 8.30 4.10
C ALA A 33 1.71 9.17 4.05
N THR A 34 2.89 8.54 4.05
CA THR A 34 4.16 9.23 3.84
C THR A 34 4.73 8.80 2.49
N ILE A 35 5.03 9.77 1.65
CA ILE A 35 5.77 9.62 0.39
C ILE A 35 7.25 9.81 0.70
N TYR A 36 8.04 8.82 0.36
CA TYR A 36 9.49 8.82 0.44
C TYR A 36 10.03 8.96 -0.98
N ALA A 37 10.83 9.98 -1.24
CA ALA A 37 11.28 10.28 -2.59
C ALA A 37 12.75 10.72 -2.65
N TRP A 38 13.40 10.40 -3.77
CA TRP A 38 14.68 10.96 -4.20
C TRP A 38 14.73 11.11 -5.71
N ASN A 39 15.39 12.17 -6.15
CA ASN A 39 15.78 12.36 -7.55
C ASN A 39 17.00 11.46 -7.91
N ASN A 40 17.57 11.69 -9.10
CA ASN A 40 18.75 10.95 -9.56
C ASN A 40 20.01 11.20 -8.72
N ASP A 41 20.08 12.33 -8.03
CA ASP A 41 21.22 12.77 -7.22
C ASP A 41 21.10 12.32 -5.76
N LEU A 42 20.13 11.43 -5.45
CA LEU A 42 19.83 10.96 -4.09
C LEU A 42 19.44 12.11 -3.14
N ASP A 43 18.78 13.12 -3.69
CA ASP A 43 18.33 14.29 -2.95
C ASP A 43 16.82 14.53 -3.12
N LEU A 44 16.24 15.29 -2.19
CA LEU A 44 14.86 15.76 -2.26
C LEU A 44 14.80 17.25 -1.90
N PRO A 45 15.04 18.14 -2.89
CA PRO A 45 14.99 19.58 -2.67
C PRO A 45 13.63 20.06 -2.16
N ASP A 46 13.60 21.13 -1.36
CA ASP A 46 12.37 21.67 -0.75
C ASP A 46 11.27 21.99 -1.79
N LYS A 47 11.66 22.44 -2.98
CA LYS A 47 10.73 22.69 -4.09
C LYS A 47 10.01 21.40 -4.54
N GLU A 48 10.71 20.27 -4.55
CA GLU A 48 10.12 18.96 -4.87
C GLU A 48 9.19 18.49 -3.76
N ILE A 49 9.56 18.73 -2.49
CA ILE A 49 8.68 18.45 -1.34
C ILE A 49 7.34 19.17 -1.50
N GLY A 50 7.37 20.47 -1.80
CA GLY A 50 6.17 21.27 -2.04
C GLY A 50 5.34 20.75 -3.22
N SER A 51 6.00 20.47 -4.34
CA SER A 51 5.35 19.98 -5.56
C SER A 51 4.69 18.61 -5.37
N LEU A 52 5.35 17.69 -4.68
CA LEU A 52 4.81 16.37 -4.35
C LEU A 52 3.59 16.47 -3.42
N LYS A 53 3.65 17.32 -2.39
CA LYS A 53 2.50 17.52 -1.48
C LYS A 53 1.29 18.04 -2.23
N GLN A 54 1.48 19.07 -3.07
CA GLN A 54 0.40 19.66 -3.86
C GLN A 54 -0.19 18.66 -4.87
N PHE A 55 0.68 17.88 -5.53
CA PHE A 55 0.21 16.83 -6.43
C PHE A 55 -0.58 15.76 -5.68
N ALA A 56 -0.07 15.29 -4.55
CA ALA A 56 -0.70 14.24 -3.76
C ALA A 56 -2.11 14.64 -3.27
N SER A 57 -2.27 15.86 -2.76
CA SER A 57 -3.57 16.36 -2.31
C SER A 57 -4.56 16.58 -3.44
N GLY A 58 -4.10 16.95 -4.64
CA GLY A 58 -4.96 17.24 -5.79
C GLY A 58 -5.30 16.02 -6.67
N HIS A 59 -4.43 15.00 -6.69
CA HIS A 59 -4.49 13.96 -7.73
C HIS A 59 -4.37 12.51 -7.23
N LEU A 60 -4.03 12.27 -5.95
CA LEU A 60 -4.04 10.91 -5.39
C LEU A 60 -5.38 10.63 -4.71
N LEU A 61 -5.44 10.62 -3.39
CA LEU A 61 -6.65 10.31 -2.64
C LEU A 61 -7.07 11.50 -1.77
N PRO A 62 -8.30 12.04 -1.97
CA PRO A 62 -8.73 13.28 -1.33
C PRO A 62 -8.83 13.16 0.20
N ASN A 63 -9.06 11.95 0.72
CA ASN A 63 -9.24 11.71 2.14
C ASN A 63 -7.94 11.36 2.87
N VAL A 64 -6.79 11.32 2.19
CA VAL A 64 -5.51 10.93 2.79
C VAL A 64 -4.63 12.16 3.02
N CYS A 65 -4.14 12.32 4.24
CA CYS A 65 -3.16 13.34 4.59
C CYS A 65 -1.75 12.86 4.25
N PHE A 66 -1.14 13.49 3.25
CA PHE A 66 0.18 13.12 2.75
C PHE A 66 1.31 13.90 3.42
N LYS A 67 2.30 13.16 3.92
CA LYS A 67 3.61 13.68 4.32
C LYS A 67 4.62 13.35 3.22
N VAL A 68 5.69 14.13 3.13
CA VAL A 68 6.78 13.88 2.18
C VAL A 68 8.11 13.92 2.96
N LYS A 69 8.95 12.90 2.75
CA LYS A 69 10.28 12.74 3.37
C LYS A 69 11.29 12.26 2.33
N SER A 70 12.58 12.46 2.61
CA SER A 70 13.68 11.91 1.82
C SER A 70 13.70 10.39 1.85
N TYR A 71 14.13 9.75 0.76
CA TYR A 71 14.02 8.29 0.60
C TYR A 71 14.84 7.48 1.62
N ASN A 72 15.98 7.98 2.10
CA ASN A 72 16.74 7.30 3.17
C ASN A 72 15.94 7.08 4.46
N MET A 73 14.88 7.85 4.72
CA MET A 73 14.07 7.71 5.92
C MET A 73 13.22 6.43 5.95
N VAL A 74 13.14 5.68 4.84
CA VAL A 74 12.39 4.40 4.79
C VAL A 74 12.88 3.38 5.82
N GLN A 75 14.19 3.36 6.11
CA GLN A 75 14.76 2.45 7.11
C GLN A 75 14.40 2.89 8.53
N ASN A 76 14.55 4.19 8.82
CA ASN A 76 14.24 4.77 10.12
C ASN A 76 12.76 4.61 10.47
N ASP A 77 11.88 4.79 9.48
CA ASP A 77 10.43 4.66 9.64
C ASP A 77 9.94 3.19 9.52
N LYS A 78 10.86 2.22 9.38
CA LYS A 78 10.57 0.78 9.25
C LYS A 78 9.56 0.45 8.15
N VAL A 79 9.65 1.15 7.02
CA VAL A 79 8.80 0.89 5.85
C VAL A 79 9.09 -0.53 5.36
N PRO A 80 8.07 -1.38 5.10
CA PRO A 80 8.28 -2.73 4.58
C PRO A 80 9.16 -2.73 3.33
N GLN A 81 10.03 -3.72 3.20
CA GLN A 81 10.91 -3.84 2.03
C GLN A 81 10.11 -4.15 0.77
N VAL A 82 10.70 -3.83 -0.39
CA VAL A 82 10.10 -4.17 -1.68
C VAL A 82 10.49 -5.60 -2.02
N HIS A 83 9.48 -6.43 -2.27
CA HIS A 83 9.66 -7.80 -2.74
C HIS A 83 9.16 -7.92 -4.18
N GLU A 84 9.62 -8.94 -4.89
CA GLU A 84 9.04 -9.29 -6.18
C GLU A 84 7.59 -9.74 -5.97
N LEU A 85 6.65 -9.10 -6.67
CA LEU A 85 5.23 -9.33 -6.51
C LEU A 85 4.69 -10.16 -7.67
N PRO A 86 3.81 -11.14 -7.41
CA PRO A 86 3.11 -11.85 -8.47
C PRO A 86 2.29 -10.91 -9.34
N ALA A 87 2.26 -11.17 -10.66
CA ALA A 87 1.51 -10.36 -11.62
C ALA A 87 0.04 -10.11 -11.22
N PRO A 88 -0.72 -11.09 -10.68
CA PRO A 88 -2.09 -10.83 -10.23
C PRO A 88 -2.20 -9.75 -9.15
N ILE A 89 -1.25 -9.71 -8.20
CA ILE A 89 -1.20 -8.70 -7.14
C ILE A 89 -0.90 -7.32 -7.73
N VAL A 90 0.08 -7.23 -8.63
CA VAL A 90 0.41 -5.96 -9.31
C VAL A 90 -0.78 -5.46 -10.12
N GLN A 91 -1.42 -6.32 -10.91
CA GLN A 91 -2.58 -5.95 -11.72
C GLN A 91 -3.76 -5.47 -10.86
N ALA A 92 -4.06 -6.17 -9.76
CA ALA A 92 -5.09 -5.76 -8.83
C ALA A 92 -4.75 -4.41 -8.20
N ALA A 93 -3.52 -4.23 -7.72
CA ALA A 93 -3.08 -2.99 -7.10
C ALA A 93 -3.12 -1.79 -8.07
N MET A 94 -2.87 -2.02 -9.36
CA MET A 94 -2.94 -0.98 -10.39
C MET A 94 -4.39 -0.66 -10.85
N ASN A 95 -5.38 -1.44 -10.42
CA ASN A 95 -6.77 -1.24 -10.78
C ASN A 95 -7.42 -0.12 -9.95
N ARG A 96 -7.85 0.97 -10.61
CA ARG A 96 -8.54 2.11 -9.97
C ARG A 96 -9.90 1.75 -9.36
N SER A 97 -10.52 0.69 -9.86
CA SER A 97 -11.82 0.21 -9.40
C SER A 97 -11.70 -0.96 -8.44
N LEU A 98 -10.51 -1.21 -7.87
CA LEU A 98 -10.32 -2.23 -6.84
C LEU A 98 -11.18 -1.87 -5.63
N ASP A 99 -12.02 -2.80 -5.20
CA ASP A 99 -12.83 -2.68 -3.98
C ASP A 99 -12.52 -3.83 -3.02
N GLN A 100 -13.25 -3.88 -1.91
CA GLN A 100 -13.07 -4.92 -0.89
C GLN A 100 -13.26 -6.34 -1.45
N HIS A 101 -14.22 -6.55 -2.36
CA HIS A 101 -14.44 -7.85 -2.99
C HIS A 101 -13.31 -8.22 -3.95
N GLY A 102 -12.80 -7.24 -4.70
CA GLY A 102 -11.62 -7.42 -5.56
C GLY A 102 -10.38 -7.80 -4.77
N ILE A 103 -10.17 -7.18 -3.59
CA ILE A 103 -9.05 -7.51 -2.68
C ILE A 103 -9.17 -8.96 -2.20
N THR A 104 -10.32 -9.38 -1.67
CA THR A 104 -10.47 -10.76 -1.19
C THR A 104 -10.41 -11.77 -2.34
N ALA A 105 -10.97 -11.46 -3.50
CA ALA A 105 -10.91 -12.33 -4.68
C ALA A 105 -9.49 -12.56 -5.18
N VAL A 106 -8.65 -11.52 -5.30
CA VAL A 106 -7.26 -11.70 -5.73
C VAL A 106 -6.46 -12.48 -4.69
N MET A 107 -6.68 -12.22 -3.39
CA MET A 107 -6.01 -12.95 -2.31
C MET A 107 -6.39 -14.43 -2.29
N ASN A 108 -7.68 -14.75 -2.46
CA ASN A 108 -8.16 -16.15 -2.49
C ASN A 108 -7.67 -16.91 -3.72
N ARG A 109 -7.44 -16.22 -4.83
CA ARG A 109 -6.78 -16.82 -6.00
C ARG A 109 -5.29 -17.12 -5.74
N MET A 110 -4.61 -16.28 -4.96
CA MET A 110 -3.19 -16.48 -4.63
C MET A 110 -2.98 -17.58 -3.58
N PHE A 111 -3.97 -17.82 -2.72
CA PHE A 111 -3.89 -18.81 -1.64
C PHE A 111 -5.09 -19.77 -1.70
N PRO A 112 -5.14 -20.70 -2.67
CA PRO A 112 -6.30 -21.55 -2.94
C PRO A 112 -6.60 -22.58 -1.83
N TYR A 113 -5.69 -22.76 -0.88
CA TYR A 113 -5.84 -23.66 0.28
C TYR A 113 -6.55 -23.00 1.47
N GLY A 114 -6.91 -21.72 1.35
CA GLY A 114 -7.64 -20.98 2.37
C GLY A 114 -8.53 -19.92 1.77
N SER A 115 -9.22 -19.18 2.64
CA SER A 115 -10.10 -18.09 2.25
C SER A 115 -9.89 -16.89 3.16
N LEU A 116 -9.48 -15.79 2.57
CA LEU A 116 -9.50 -14.46 3.16
C LEU A 116 -10.93 -13.89 3.08
N THR A 117 -11.43 -13.45 4.22
CA THR A 117 -12.69 -12.71 4.35
C THR A 117 -12.41 -11.38 5.05
N PHE A 118 -13.23 -10.38 4.72
CA PHE A 118 -13.25 -9.15 5.51
C PHE A 118 -14.00 -9.40 6.80
N ASP A 119 -13.43 -8.98 7.92
CA ASP A 119 -14.08 -9.04 9.24
C ASP A 119 -14.71 -7.68 9.58
N ARG A 120 -13.87 -6.65 9.75
CA ARG A 120 -14.31 -5.31 10.14
C ARG A 120 -13.32 -4.22 9.77
N TYR A 121 -13.78 -2.97 9.84
CA TYR A 121 -12.92 -1.78 9.78
C TYR A 121 -12.95 -1.05 11.12
N ASP A 122 -11.78 -0.87 11.73
CA ASP A 122 -11.63 0.00 12.89
C ASP A 122 -11.34 1.43 12.41
N SER A 123 -12.32 2.31 12.58
CA SER A 123 -12.22 3.71 12.16
C SER A 123 -11.30 4.56 13.04
N ILE A 124 -11.02 4.14 14.28
CA ILE A 124 -10.15 4.88 15.21
C ILE A 124 -8.68 4.70 14.81
N SER A 125 -8.28 3.46 14.52
CA SER A 125 -6.93 3.17 14.03
C SER A 125 -6.80 3.33 12.51
N GLY A 126 -7.91 3.26 11.77
CA GLY A 126 -7.90 3.17 10.31
C GLY A 126 -7.38 1.82 9.81
N THR A 127 -7.68 0.74 10.55
CA THR A 127 -7.19 -0.61 10.27
C THR A 127 -8.30 -1.47 9.69
N ILE A 128 -8.00 -2.13 8.58
CA ILE A 128 -8.86 -3.15 7.99
C ILE A 128 -8.48 -4.51 8.58
N HIS A 129 -9.42 -5.16 9.25
CA HIS A 129 -9.25 -6.50 9.79
C HIS A 129 -9.79 -7.52 8.79
N PHE A 130 -8.95 -8.50 8.48
CA PHE A 130 -9.31 -9.68 7.70
C PHE A 130 -9.20 -10.93 8.56
N ALA A 131 -9.97 -11.95 8.20
CA ALA A 131 -9.79 -13.31 8.71
C ALA A 131 -9.35 -14.22 7.56
N PHE A 132 -8.32 -15.03 7.78
CA PHE A 132 -7.86 -16.03 6.84
C PHE A 132 -8.11 -17.42 7.41
N HIS A 133 -9.07 -18.13 6.80
CA HIS A 133 -9.49 -19.46 7.21
C HIS A 133 -8.78 -20.52 6.36
N ALA A 134 -8.05 -21.44 6.97
CA ALA A 134 -7.39 -22.53 6.26
C ALA A 134 -7.36 -23.84 7.05
N ASN A 135 -7.37 -24.95 6.33
CA ASN A 135 -7.07 -26.27 6.88
C ASN A 135 -6.14 -26.98 5.89
N PRO A 136 -4.84 -27.16 6.21
CA PRO A 136 -4.16 -27.10 7.52
C PRO A 136 -3.75 -25.68 8.01
N PRO A 137 -3.20 -25.56 9.24
CA PRO A 137 -2.71 -24.28 9.77
C PRO A 137 -1.67 -23.60 8.90
N VAL A 138 -1.79 -22.28 8.76
CA VAL A 138 -0.89 -21.44 7.95
C VAL A 138 0.46 -21.26 8.65
N ASN A 139 1.55 -21.53 7.95
CA ASN A 139 2.90 -21.36 8.48
C ASN A 139 3.37 -19.89 8.41
N ASP A 140 4.45 -19.54 9.10
CA ASP A 140 4.88 -18.13 9.21
C ASP A 140 5.36 -17.51 7.89
N ILE A 141 5.89 -18.32 6.96
CA ILE A 141 6.28 -17.87 5.62
C ILE A 141 5.03 -17.47 4.83
N GLU A 142 3.96 -18.26 4.92
CA GLU A 142 2.69 -17.97 4.27
C GLU A 142 2.00 -16.75 4.90
N LYS A 143 1.99 -16.65 6.23
CA LYS A 143 1.47 -15.45 6.93
C LYS A 143 2.19 -14.19 6.46
N GLU A 144 3.50 -14.26 6.30
CA GLU A 144 4.27 -13.13 5.83
C GLU A 144 3.94 -12.78 4.37
N ARG A 145 3.81 -13.77 3.48
CA ARG A 145 3.35 -13.54 2.10
C ARG A 145 1.96 -12.92 2.04
N ILE A 146 1.03 -13.39 2.86
CA ILE A 146 -0.34 -12.84 2.93
C ILE A 146 -0.29 -11.36 3.33
N ARG A 147 0.48 -11.02 4.37
CA ARG A 147 0.66 -9.61 4.79
C ARG A 147 1.30 -8.77 3.69
N GLN A 148 2.34 -9.29 3.04
CA GLN A 148 3.03 -8.59 1.95
C GLN A 148 2.09 -8.31 0.79
N TYR A 149 1.29 -9.27 0.37
CA TYR A 149 0.36 -9.06 -0.75
C TYR A 149 -0.77 -8.13 -0.37
N LEU A 150 -1.32 -8.24 0.84
CA LEU A 150 -2.34 -7.32 1.34
C LEU A 150 -1.82 -5.87 1.40
N TYR A 151 -0.62 -5.66 1.91
CA TYR A 151 0.01 -4.34 1.98
C TYR A 151 0.01 -3.62 0.62
N GLU A 152 0.05 -4.37 -0.48
CA GLU A 152 0.11 -3.84 -1.85
C GLU A 152 -1.27 -3.53 -2.44
N VAL A 153 -2.31 -4.24 -2.00
CA VAL A 153 -3.68 -4.12 -2.57
C VAL A 153 -4.64 -3.37 -1.66
N ILE A 154 -4.30 -3.13 -0.40
CA ILE A 154 -5.16 -2.35 0.49
C ILE A 154 -5.21 -0.86 0.08
N PRO A 155 -6.29 -0.15 0.43
CA PRO A 155 -6.39 1.28 0.22
C PRO A 155 -5.30 2.03 0.96
N LEU A 156 -4.69 2.99 0.27
CA LEU A 156 -3.74 3.89 0.88
C LEU A 156 -4.43 4.76 1.94
N GLY A 157 -3.73 5.01 3.05
CA GLY A 157 -4.30 5.66 4.23
C GLY A 157 -4.84 4.68 5.27
N SER A 158 -4.96 3.40 4.93
CA SER A 158 -5.35 2.32 5.85
C SER A 158 -4.14 1.50 6.30
N ALA A 159 -4.28 0.84 7.45
CA ALA A 159 -3.45 -0.30 7.84
C ALA A 159 -4.25 -1.60 7.64
N CYS A 160 -3.59 -2.75 7.75
CA CYS A 160 -4.29 -4.04 7.74
C CYS A 160 -3.73 -5.00 8.79
N GLU A 161 -4.63 -5.83 9.32
CA GLU A 161 -4.32 -6.95 10.19
C GLU A 161 -5.06 -8.20 9.72
N VAL A 162 -4.45 -9.37 9.92
CA VAL A 162 -5.02 -10.66 9.52
C VAL A 162 -5.03 -11.59 10.73
N ALA A 163 -6.23 -12.04 11.11
CA ALA A 163 -6.41 -13.15 12.01
C ALA A 163 -6.31 -14.47 11.22
N TYR A 164 -5.53 -15.42 11.73
CA TYR A 164 -5.37 -16.75 11.11
C TYR A 164 -6.19 -17.75 11.92
N CYS A 165 -7.14 -18.40 11.26
CA CYS A 165 -8.13 -19.29 11.88
C CYS A 165 -8.15 -20.66 11.22
#